data_AF-A0AAV2NFS5-F1
#
_entry.id   AF-A0AAV2NFS5-F1
#
_cell.length_a   1.000
_cell.length_b   1.000
_cell.length_c   1.000
_cell.angle_alpha   90.00
_cell.angle_beta   90.00
_cell.angle_gamma   90.00
#
_symmetry.space_group_name_H-M   'P 1'
#
loop_
_entity.id
_entity.type
_entity.pdbx_description
1 polymer ?
#
loop_
_entity_poly.entity_id
_entity_poly.type
_entity_poly.pdbx_seq_one_letter_code
_entity_poly.pdbx_strand_id
1 'polypeptide(L)' 'MEKSWTIVRFIDEDTVEAVPSTWIINKKCYWPPFQTEKIVAAIKKHAEPNTCWPSYDIITFRNSSYDNYKTAREKPKRLN' A
#
# COMPACT_ATOMS: atom_id res chain seq x y z
N MET A 1 -14.43 9.79 1.33
CA MET A 1 -13.62 8.65 1.83
C MET A 1 -12.40 9.25 2.50
N GLU A 2 -12.14 8.93 3.76
CA GLU A 2 -10.95 9.43 4.45
C GLU A 2 -9.68 8.82 3.84
N LYS A 3 -8.60 9.62 3.77
CA LYS A 3 -7.32 9.19 3.23
C LYS A 3 -6.58 8.38 4.28
N SER A 4 -6.47 7.06 4.07
CA SER A 4 -5.69 6.16 4.92
C SER A 4 -4.66 5.34 4.15
N TRP A 5 -3.64 4.88 4.87
CA TRP A 5 -2.63 3.94 4.41
C TRP A 5 -2.77 2.63 5.16
N THR A 6 -2.74 1.53 4.43
CA THR A 6 -2.83 0.18 4.96
C THR A 6 -1.48 -0.52 4.81
N ILE A 7 -1.00 -1.15 5.87
CA ILE A 7 0.17 -2.03 5.81
C ILE A 7 -0.26 -3.35 5.19
N VAL A 8 0.43 -3.75 4.13
CA VAL A 8 0.19 -4.98 3.37
C VAL A 8 1.49 -5.77 3.23
N ARG A 9 1.39 -7.09 3.18
CA ARG A 9 2.48 -7.98 2.74
C ARG A 9 2.17 -8.45 1.32
N PHE A 10 3.05 -8.19 0.38
CA PHE A 10 3.01 -8.78 -0.96
C PHE A 10 3.46 -10.22 -0.89
N ILE A 11 2.65 -11.13 -1.43
CA ILE A 11 2.85 -12.58 -1.25
C ILE A 11 4.05 -13.07 -2.07
N ASP A 12 4.17 -12.63 -3.32
CA ASP A 12 5.17 -13.14 -4.26
C ASP A 12 6.57 -12.59 -3.95
N GLU A 13 6.66 -11.31 -3.57
CA GLU A 13 7.93 -10.63 -3.28
C GLU A 13 8.36 -10.75 -1.81
N ASP A 14 7.51 -11.27 -0.93
CA ASP A 14 7.69 -11.30 0.52
C ASP A 14 8.10 -9.95 1.13
N THR A 15 7.48 -8.87 0.65
CA THR A 15 7.76 -7.50 1.10
C THR A 15 6.58 -6.91 1.86
N VAL A 16 6.86 -6.05 2.84
CA VAL A 16 5.84 -5.32 3.59
C VAL A 16 5.91 -3.84 3.27
N GLU A 17 4.78 -3.28 2.84
CA GLU A 17 4.69 -1.89 2.40
C GLU A 17 3.44 -1.19 2.97
N ALA A 18 3.53 0.13 3.08
CA ALA A 18 2.39 0.98 3.42
C ALA A 18 1.81 1.61 2.14
N VAL A 19 0.61 1.20 1.76
CA VAL A 19 -0.06 1.63 0.52
C VAL A 19 -1.33 2.42 0.81
N PRO A 20 -1.79 3.31 -0.08
CA PRO A 20 -3.12 3.90 0.05
C PRO A 20 -4.17 2.79 0.15
N SER A 21 -5.09 2.91 1.11
CA SER A 21 -6.17 1.92 1.27
C SER A 21 -7.06 1.82 0.04
N THR A 22 -7.12 2.88 -0.76
CA THR A 22 -7.82 2.93 -2.06
C THR A 22 -7.17 2.06 -3.14
N TRP A 23 -5.93 1.63 -2.97
CA TRP A 23 -5.27 0.70 -3.90
C TRP A 23 -5.65 -0.75 -3.63
N ILE A 24 -6.35 -1.03 -2.53
CA ILE A 24 -6.72 -2.38 -2.11
C ILE A 24 -8.15 -2.67 -2.53
N ILE A 25 -8.31 -3.65 -3.42
CA ILE A 25 -9.62 -4.12 -3.89
C ILE A 25 -9.56 -5.65 -3.92
N ASN A 26 -10.52 -6.32 -3.26
CA ASN A 26 -10.63 -7.78 -3.25
C ASN A 26 -9.33 -8.51 -2.88
N LYS A 27 -8.61 -8.03 -1.85
CA LYS A 27 -7.30 -8.57 -1.39
C LYS A 27 -6.18 -8.50 -2.43
N LYS A 28 -6.33 -7.66 -3.44
CA LYS A 28 -5.27 -7.29 -4.37
C LYS A 28 -4.88 -5.84 -4.18
N CYS A 29 -3.60 -5.56 -4.31
CA CYS A 29 -3.06 -4.20 -4.33
C CYS A 29 -2.75 -3.81 -5.78
N TYR A 30 -3.37 -2.73 -6.25
CA TYR A 30 -3.07 -2.13 -7.55
C TYR A 30 -1.85 -1.24 -7.40
N TRP A 31 -0.78 -1.55 -8.12
CA TRP A 31 0.50 -0.88 -7.98
C TRP A 31 0.90 -0.19 -9.29
N PRO A 32 1.25 1.10 -9.27
CA PRO A 32 1.61 1.80 -10.49
C PRO A 32 2.94 1.30 -11.06
N PRO A 33 3.07 1.12 -12.40
CA PRO A 33 4.32 0.74 -13.05
C PRO A 33 5.26 1.94 -13.21
N PHE A 34 5.46 2.70 -12.14
CA PHE A 34 6.33 3.88 -12.11
C PHE A 34 7.70 3.52 -11.55
N GLN A 35 8.69 4.38 -11.81
CA GLN A 35 9.97 4.32 -11.10
C GLN A 35 9.77 4.57 -9.60
N THR A 36 10.63 3.99 -8.75
CA THR A 36 10.53 3.99 -7.28
C THR A 36 10.26 5.37 -6.68
N GLU A 37 10.94 6.41 -7.17
CA GLU A 37 10.76 7.79 -6.70
C GLU A 37 9.33 8.32 -6.92
N LYS A 38 8.75 7.98 -8.08
CA LYS A 38 7.39 8.36 -8.46
C LYS A 38 6.34 7.53 -7.71
N ILE A 39 6.65 6.29 -7.34
CA ILE A 39 5.79 5.44 -6.51
C ILE A 39 5.59 6.09 -5.14
N VAL A 40 6.66 6.52 -4.47
CA VAL A 40 6.56 7.17 -3.15
C VAL A 40 5.70 8.43 -3.21
N ALA A 41 5.83 9.22 -4.28
CA ALA A 41 4.98 10.37 -4.51
C ALA A 41 3.51 9.99 -4.73
N ALA A 42 3.24 8.94 -5.52
CA ALA A 42 1.90 8.41 -5.78
C ALA A 42 1.22 7.91 -4.50
N ILE A 43 1.95 7.19 -3.64
CA ILE A 43 1.48 6.73 -2.33
C ILE A 43 1.10 7.91 -1.45
N LYS A 44 1.98 8.90 -1.31
CA LYS A 44 1.70 10.09 -0.47
C LYS A 44 0.53 10.93 -0.99
N LYS A 45 0.35 10.97 -2.32
CA LYS A 45 -0.72 11.76 -2.97
C LYS A 45 -2.05 11.02 -3.09
N HIS A 46 -2.11 9.72 -2.75
CA HIS A 46 -3.26 8.87 -3.03
C HIS A 46 -3.65 8.93 -4.51
N ALA A 47 -2.68 8.73 -5.40
CA ALA A 47 -2.98 8.63 -6.82
C ALA A 47 -4.07 7.56 -7.03
N GLU A 48 -5.08 7.87 -7.82
CA GLU A 48 -6.16 6.90 -8.06
C GLU A 48 -5.63 5.73 -8.88
N PRO A 49 -5.97 4.49 -8.50
CA PRO A 49 -5.61 3.34 -9.31
C PRO A 49 -6.26 3.46 -10.68
N ASN A 50 -5.44 3.39 -11.72
CA ASN A 50 -5.88 3.34 -13.11
C ASN A 50 -6.10 1.86 -13.49
N THR A 51 -7.05 1.60 -14.39
CA THR A 51 -7.32 0.27 -14.98
C THR A 51 -6.09 -0.43 -15.58
N CYS A 52 -5.02 0.30 -15.90
CA CYS A 52 -3.78 -0.27 -16.44
C CYS A 52 -2.74 -0.65 -15.38
N TRP A 53 -3.00 -0.43 -14.09
CA TRP A 53 -2.04 -0.81 -13.05
C TRP A 53 -2.04 -2.33 -12.84
N PRO A 54 -0.86 -2.97 -12.78
CA PRO A 54 -0.78 -4.36 -12.35
C PRO A 54 -1.32 -4.52 -10.93
N SER A 55 -1.90 -5.68 -10.66
CA SER A 55 -2.45 -6.03 -9.36
C SER A 55 -1.72 -7.23 -8.77
N TYR A 56 -1.41 -7.16 -7.47
CA TYR A 56 -0.63 -8.18 -6.77
C TYR A 56 -1.43 -8.72 -5.59
N ASP A 57 -1.29 -10.01 -5.30
CA ASP A 57 -1.94 -10.63 -4.15
C ASP A 57 -1.27 -10.19 -2.84
N ILE A 58 -2.09 -9.83 -1.87
CA ILE A 58 -1.63 -9.27 -0.60
C ILE A 58 -2.30 -9.91 0.62
N ILE A 59 -1.63 -9.76 1.76
CA ILE A 59 -2.19 -9.98 3.08
C ILE A 59 -2.28 -8.64 3.81
N THR A 60 -3.46 -8.31 4.32
CA THR A 60 -3.66 -7.17 5.23
C THR A 60 -3.64 -7.66 6.68
N PHE A 61 -3.01 -6.91 7.58
CA PHE A 61 -3.01 -7.22 9.00
C PHE A 61 -4.22 -6.61 9.71
N ARG A 62 -4.60 -7.15 10.87
CA ARG A 62 -5.68 -6.55 11.69
C ARG A 62 -5.23 -5.17 12.18
N ASN A 63 -6.13 -4.18 12.13
CA ASN A 63 -5.85 -2.80 12.55
C ASN A 63 -4.62 -2.18 11.87
N SER A 64 -4.38 -2.52 10.60
CA SER A 64 -3.19 -2.09 9.86
C SER A 64 -3.38 -0.83 9.02
N SER A 65 -4.50 -0.13 9.19
CA SER A 65 -4.81 1.11 8.48
C SER A 65 -4.59 2.33 9.39
N TYR A 66 -3.99 3.37 8.83
CA TYR A 66 -3.56 4.57 9.55
C TYR A 66 -3.87 5.82 8.70
N ASP A 67 -4.16 6.93 9.36
CA ASP A 67 -4.37 8.26 8.76
C ASP A 67 -3.06 9.01 8.48
N ASN A 68 -1.91 8.44 8.85
CA ASN A 68 -0.59 9.02 8.68
C ASN A 68 0.37 8.03 8.03
N TYR A 69 0.84 8.35 6.83
CA TYR A 69 1.83 7.56 6.09
C TYR A 69 3.11 7.26 6.89
N LYS A 70 3.61 8.23 7.66
CA LYS A 70 4.85 8.05 8.44
C LYS A 70 4.66 6.95 9.48
N THR A 71 3.54 6.98 10.21
CA THR A 71 3.16 5.95 11.19
C THR A 71 3.02 4.57 10.52
N ALA A 72 2.32 4.52 9.38
CA ALA A 72 2.13 3.28 8.63
C ALA A 72 3.44 2.66 8.16
N ARG A 73 4.43 3.48 7.76
CA ARG A 73 5.74 3.02 7.26
C ARG A 73 6.70 2.59 8.38
N GLU A 74 6.58 3.15 9.58
CA GLU A 74 7.49 2.86 10.70
C GLU A 74 7.07 1.62 11.51
N LYS A 75 5.76 1.33 11.58
CA LYS A 75 5.17 0.19 12.30
C LYS A 75 5.60 -1.23 11.85
N PRO A 76 5.82 -1.54 10.56
CA PRO A 76 6.24 -2.86 10.09
C PRO A 76 7.50 -3.39 10.77
N LYS A 77 8.37 -2.50 11.26
CA LYS A 77 9.62 -2.86 11.96
C LYS A 77 9.43 -3.60 13.29
N ARG A 78 8.19 -3.68 13.81
CA ARG A 78 7.87 -4.38 15.08
C ARG A 78 7.04 -5.65 14.88
N LEU A 79 6.79 -6.08 13.64
CA LEU A 79 6.01 -7.28 13.31
C LEU A 79 6.90 -8.48 12.91
N ASN A 80 8.21 -8.40 13.14
CA ASN A 80 9.16 -9.49 12.98
C ASN A 80 9.30 -10.29 14.28
#